data_AF-A0A9X7VVQ3-F1
#
_entry.id   AF-A0A9X7VVQ3-F1
#
_cell.length_a   1.000
_cell.length_b   1.000
_cell.length_c   1.000
_cell.angle_alpha   90.00
_cell.angle_beta   90.00
_cell.angle_gamma   90.00
#
_symmetry.space_group_name_H-M   'P 1'
#
loop_
_entity.id
_entity.type
_entity.pdbx_description
1 polymer ?
#
loop_
_entity_poly.entity_id
_entity_poly.type
_entity_poly.pdbx_seq_one_letter_code
_entity_poly.pdbx_strand_id
1 'polypeptide(L)'
;METQKIESKLKWYKISGYAVDNRSIAIVAFVEATSRRKVLKYHGGRRRHHGPDGHVVVQFPTNKNDIQLLGKHWSPDRITELNHEAIIEIVPVTRYVCECGLEHVSEFPYRSVWCSCGKKAFPSSTTSLHL
;
A
#
# COMPACT_ATOMS: atom_id res chain seq x y z
N MET A 1 -14.72 3.59 -18.62
CA MET A 1 -15.71 3.38 -17.53
C MET A 1 -15.21 2.45 -16.41
N GLU A 2 -14.05 1.80 -16.52
CA GLU A 2 -13.59 0.85 -15.49
C GLU A 2 -12.87 1.52 -14.30
N THR A 3 -12.20 2.67 -14.51
CA THR A 3 -11.46 3.39 -13.45
C THR A 3 -12.35 3.87 -12.29
N GLN A 4 -13.48 4.53 -12.57
CA GLN A 4 -14.40 5.03 -11.53
C GLN A 4 -14.98 3.89 -10.65
N LYS A 5 -15.05 2.67 -11.20
CA LYS A 5 -15.50 1.48 -10.45
C LYS A 5 -14.45 0.93 -9.49
N ILE A 6 -13.16 1.26 -9.68
CA ILE A 6 -12.07 0.80 -8.81
C ILE A 6 -11.92 1.74 -7.62
N GLU A 7 -11.96 3.06 -7.85
CA GLU A 7 -11.81 4.06 -6.78
C GLU A 7 -12.88 3.93 -5.70
N SER A 8 -14.14 3.71 -6.10
CA SER A 8 -15.26 3.47 -5.16
C SER A 8 -15.12 2.20 -4.32
N LYS A 9 -14.15 1.32 -4.63
CA LYS A 9 -13.88 0.08 -3.91
C LYS A 9 -12.60 0.14 -3.07
N LEU A 10 -11.78 1.19 -3.22
CA LEU A 10 -10.56 1.35 -2.45
C LEU A 10 -10.89 1.55 -0.97
N LYS A 11 -10.13 0.86 -0.12
CA LYS A 11 -10.23 0.89 1.33
C LYS A 11 -8.84 0.81 1.90
N TRP A 12 -8.67 1.35 3.10
CA TRP A 12 -7.42 1.21 3.84
C TRP A 12 -7.44 -0.04 4.72
N TYR A 13 -6.32 -0.74 4.74
CA TYR A 13 -6.10 -1.93 5.53
C TYR A 13 -4.86 -1.74 6.39
N LYS A 14 -4.85 -2.33 7.59
CA LYS A 14 -3.65 -2.44 8.41
C LYS A 14 -3.14 -3.87 8.35
N ILE A 15 -1.86 -4.02 8.05
CA ILE A 15 -1.11 -5.26 8.13
C ILE A 15 0.10 -5.04 9.03
N SER A 16 0.31 -5.93 10.00
CA SER A 16 1.37 -5.79 10.99
C SER A 16 2.24 -7.03 11.01
N GLY A 17 3.55 -6.85 11.02
CA GLY A 17 4.54 -7.91 11.05
C GLY A 17 5.66 -7.59 12.03
N TYR A 18 6.60 -8.51 12.15
CA TYR A 18 7.77 -8.37 13.02
C TYR A 18 9.04 -8.67 12.23
N ALA A 19 10.12 -7.99 12.57
CA ALA A 19 11.42 -8.33 12.01
C ALA A 19 11.82 -9.76 12.40
N VAL A 20 12.34 -10.52 11.43
CA VAL A 20 12.72 -11.93 11.62
C VAL A 20 13.92 -12.04 12.56
N ASP A 21 14.90 -11.14 12.39
CA ASP A 21 16.17 -11.17 13.10
C ASP A 21 16.13 -10.41 14.44
N ASN A 22 15.19 -9.47 14.59
CA ASN A 22 15.00 -8.69 15.82
C ASN A 22 13.51 -8.53 16.16
N ARG A 23 12.93 -9.55 16.78
CA ARG A 23 11.47 -9.69 17.00
C ARG A 23 10.83 -8.57 17.83
N SER A 24 11.61 -7.67 18.43
CA SER A 24 11.08 -6.53 19.19
C SER A 24 10.59 -5.38 18.31
N ILE A 25 11.00 -5.30 17.04
CA ILE A 25 10.58 -4.22 16.14
C ILE A 25 9.31 -4.65 15.40
N ALA A 26 8.19 -4.03 15.79
CA ALA A 26 6.93 -4.16 15.07
C ALA A 26 6.94 -3.26 13.83
N ILE A 27 6.45 -3.77 12.71
CA ILE A 27 6.33 -3.02 11.46
C ILE A 27 4.87 -3.02 11.05
N VAL A 28 4.31 -1.83 10.89
CA VAL A 28 2.90 -1.62 10.60
C VAL A 28 2.78 -0.94 9.25
N ALA A 29 2.19 -1.63 8.28
CA ALA A 29 1.87 -1.05 6.99
C ALA A 29 0.37 -0.77 6.88
N PHE A 30 0.04 0.46 6.51
CA PHE A 30 -1.29 0.89 6.12
C PHE A 30 -1.38 0.86 4.60
N VAL A 31 -2.21 -0.03 4.04
CA VAL A 31 -2.25 -0.32 2.60
C VAL A 31 -3.61 0.05 2.03
N GLU A 32 -3.62 0.88 1.00
CA GLU A 32 -4.81 1.16 0.20
C GLU A 32 -5.00 0.03 -0.83
N ALA A 33 -6.14 -0.66 -0.78
CA ALA A 33 -6.41 -1.77 -1.70
C ALA A 33 -7.92 -1.97 -1.89
N THR A 34 -8.27 -2.81 -2.87
CA THR A 34 -9.66 -3.21 -3.13
C THR A 34 -10.12 -4.37 -2.24
N SER A 35 -9.18 -5.13 -1.67
CA SER A 35 -9.50 -6.28 -0.81
C SER A 35 -8.30 -6.76 0.03
N ARG A 36 -8.59 -7.45 1.14
CA ARG A 36 -7.57 -8.16 1.95
C ARG A 36 -6.74 -9.16 1.15
N ARG A 37 -7.33 -9.81 0.14
CA ARG A 37 -6.61 -10.77 -0.72
C ARG A 37 -5.52 -10.08 -1.54
N LYS A 38 -5.76 -8.84 -1.99
CA LYS A 38 -4.76 -8.04 -2.71
C LYS A 38 -3.66 -7.54 -1.77
N VAL A 39 -4.03 -7.08 -0.57
CA VAL A 39 -3.06 -6.74 0.49
C VAL A 39 -2.14 -7.94 0.76
N LEU A 40 -2.71 -9.12 1.01
CA LEU A 40 -1.93 -10.34 1.26
C LEU A 40 -1.03 -10.73 0.08
N LYS A 41 -1.54 -10.65 -1.15
CA LYS A 41 -0.79 -11.01 -2.36
C LYS A 41 0.49 -10.18 -2.50
N TYR A 42 0.41 -8.88 -2.26
CA TYR A 42 1.53 -7.97 -2.52
C TYR A 42 2.38 -7.71 -1.26
N HIS A 43 1.77 -7.61 -0.09
CA HIS A 43 2.43 -7.20 1.16
C HIS A 43 2.52 -8.31 2.21
N GLY A 44 1.84 -9.45 2.02
CA GLY A 44 1.86 -10.57 2.97
C GLY A 44 3.15 -11.41 2.91
N GLY A 45 3.34 -12.24 3.95
CA GLY A 45 4.49 -13.13 4.06
C GLY A 45 5.81 -12.41 4.33
N ARG A 46 6.93 -13.03 3.92
CA ARG A 46 8.27 -12.48 4.15
C ARG A 46 8.57 -11.36 3.16
N ARG A 47 8.90 -10.16 3.66
CA ARG A 47 9.18 -8.95 2.87
C ARG A 47 10.44 -8.25 3.36
N ARG A 48 11.12 -7.55 2.46
CA ARG A 48 12.27 -6.70 2.80
C ARG A 48 11.75 -5.27 2.92
N HIS A 49 12.01 -4.66 4.07
CA HIS A 49 11.73 -3.25 4.32
C HIS A 49 13.04 -2.50 4.40
N HIS A 50 13.05 -1.28 3.87
CA HIS A 50 14.17 -0.37 4.04
C HIS A 50 13.87 0.48 5.27
N GLY A 51 14.62 0.25 6.34
CA GLY A 51 14.65 1.11 7.51
C GLY A 51 15.86 2.06 7.47
N PRO A 52 15.95 2.98 8.44
CA PRO A 52 17.09 3.89 8.59
C PRO A 52 18.44 3.15 8.70
N ASP A 53 18.44 1.99 9.34
CA ASP A 53 19.65 1.17 9.59
C ASP A 53 19.95 0.15 8.47
N GLY A 54 19.26 0.25 7.33
CA GLY A 54 19.39 -0.66 6.20
C GLY A 54 18.17 -1.57 5.99
N HIS A 55 18.37 -2.75 5.40
CA HIS A 55 17.26 -3.63 5.07
C HIS A 55 16.90 -4.55 6.24
N VAL A 56 15.63 -4.50 6.66
CA VAL A 56 15.07 -5.42 7.65
C VAL A 56 14.14 -6.41 6.96
N VAL A 57 14.28 -7.68 7.29
CA VAL A 57 13.38 -8.72 6.78
C VAL A 57 12.23 -8.90 7.75
N VAL A 58 11.01 -8.69 7.27
CA VAL A 58 9.77 -8.67 8.05
C VAL A 58 8.93 -9.86 7.69
N GLN A 59 8.35 -10.50 8.70
CA GLN A 59 7.33 -11.53 8.51
C GLN A 59 5.95 -10.91 8.74
N PHE A 60 5.23 -10.64 7.65
CA PHE A 60 3.81 -10.30 7.70
C PHE A 60 2.92 -11.54 7.73
N PRO A 61 1.63 -11.37 8.06
CA PRO A 61 0.66 -12.44 7.99
C PRO A 61 0.60 -13.11 6.62
N THR A 62 0.35 -14.40 6.64
CA THR A 62 0.07 -15.23 5.47
C THR A 62 -1.42 -15.57 5.33
N ASN A 63 -2.24 -15.17 6.31
CA ASN A 63 -3.68 -15.35 6.31
C ASN A 63 -4.39 -13.99 6.19
N LYS A 64 -5.41 -13.93 5.33
CA LYS A 64 -6.22 -12.72 5.12
C LYS A 64 -6.98 -12.28 6.38
N ASN A 65 -7.29 -13.20 7.30
CA ASN A 65 -8.07 -12.90 8.50
C ASN A 65 -7.29 -12.03 9.50
N ASP A 66 -5.96 -12.07 9.42
CA ASP A 66 -5.07 -11.27 10.26
C ASP A 66 -4.87 -9.85 9.72
N ILE A 67 -5.56 -9.49 8.62
CA ILE A 67 -5.51 -8.16 8.00
C ILE A 67 -6.73 -7.37 8.46
N GLN A 68 -6.49 -6.25 9.13
CA GLN A 68 -7.54 -5.38 9.64
C GLN A 68 -8.05 -4.45 8.54
N LEU A 69 -9.37 -4.36 8.34
CA LEU A 69 -9.98 -3.32 7.52
C LEU A 69 -10.15 -2.08 8.39
N LEU A 70 -9.65 -0.94 7.91
CA LEU A 70 -9.84 0.33 8.58
C LEU A 70 -11.21 0.92 8.22
N GLY A 71 -11.76 1.74 9.10
CA GLY A 71 -13.09 2.33 8.92
C GLY A 71 -13.20 3.12 7.61
N LYS A 72 -14.42 3.27 7.09
CA LYS A 72 -14.71 3.92 5.80
C LYS A 72 -14.13 5.34 5.65
N HIS A 73 -13.93 6.04 6.76
CA HIS A 73 -13.42 7.41 6.81
C HIS A 73 -11.97 7.52 7.30
N TRP A 74 -11.26 6.40 7.38
CA TRP A 74 -9.85 6.42 7.79
C TRP A 74 -8.98 6.95 6.64
N SER A 75 -8.05 7.85 6.97
CA SER A 75 -6.96 8.29 6.09
C SER A 75 -5.62 8.25 6.83
N PRO A 76 -4.50 8.14 6.11
CA PRO A 76 -3.17 8.09 6.71
C PRO A 76 -2.79 9.34 7.51
N ASP A 77 -3.42 10.49 7.26
CA ASP A 77 -3.19 11.74 8.01
C ASP A 77 -3.54 11.60 9.51
N ARG A 78 -4.26 10.54 9.88
CA ARG A 78 -4.65 10.19 11.25
C ARG A 78 -3.63 9.32 11.99
N ILE A 79 -2.46 9.06 11.39
CA ILE A 79 -1.36 8.29 12.01
C ILE A 79 -0.53 9.24 12.89
N THR A 80 -1.16 9.89 13.86
CA THR A 80 -0.48 10.93 14.64
C THR A 80 0.31 10.36 15.83
N GLU A 81 0.02 9.14 16.30
CA GLU A 81 0.56 8.65 17.59
C GLU A 81 0.68 7.12 17.70
N LEU A 82 1.11 6.42 16.64
CA LEU A 82 1.39 4.99 16.76
C LEU A 82 2.81 4.81 17.30
N ASN A 83 2.91 4.50 18.60
CA ASN A 83 4.07 4.00 19.35
C ASN A 83 5.44 4.24 18.70
N HIS A 84 6.30 5.04 19.34
CA HIS A 84 7.69 5.33 18.96
C HIS A 84 8.59 4.10 18.68
N GLU A 85 8.10 2.89 18.90
CA GLU A 85 8.82 1.61 18.74
C GLU A 85 8.46 0.87 17.43
N ALA A 86 7.48 1.34 16.65
CA ALA A 86 7.06 0.67 15.42
C ALA A 86 7.44 1.48 14.17
N ILE A 87 7.97 0.80 13.16
CA ILE A 87 8.16 1.42 11.82
C ILE A 87 6.81 1.43 11.12
N ILE A 88 6.37 2.63 10.73
CA ILE A 88 5.07 2.82 10.05
C ILE A 88 5.31 3.06 8.57
N GLU A 89 4.62 2.30 7.74
CA GLU A 89 4.63 2.49 6.29
C GLU A 89 3.22 2.79 5.78
N ILE A 90 3.11 3.77 4.89
CA ILE A 90 1.87 4.13 4.22
C ILE A 90 2.02 3.75 2.75
N VAL A 91 1.23 2.77 2.30
CA VAL A 91 1.27 2.22 0.95
C VAL A 91 -0.05 2.51 0.23
N PRO A 92 -0.20 3.72 -0.34
CA PRO A 92 -1.34 4.05 -1.20
C PRO A 92 -1.27 3.29 -2.54
N VAL A 93 -2.40 3.22 -3.25
CA VAL A 93 -2.39 2.69 -4.62
C VAL A 93 -1.66 3.67 -5.55
N THR A 94 -0.99 3.13 -6.56
CA THR A 94 -0.38 3.96 -7.60
C THR A 94 -1.46 4.44 -8.56
N ARG A 95 -1.58 5.76 -8.68
CA ARG A 95 -2.47 6.44 -9.63
C ARG A 95 -1.65 6.83 -10.86
N TYR A 96 -2.16 6.57 -12.05
CA TYR A 96 -1.52 6.83 -13.33
C TYR A 96 -2.37 7.79 -14.13
N VAL A 97 -1.74 8.74 -14.81
CA VAL A 97 -2.42 9.72 -15.66
C VAL A 97 -1.97 9.49 -17.09
N CYS A 98 -2.94 9.34 -17.99
CA CYS A 98 -2.69 9.32 -19.43
C CYS A 98 -2.73 10.74 -20.00
N GLU A 99 -2.04 10.98 -21.12
CA GLU A 99 -2.12 12.24 -21.87
C GLU A 99 -3.55 12.64 -22.29
N CYS A 100 -4.48 11.68 -22.40
CA CYS A 100 -5.88 11.97 -22.70
C CYS A 100 -6.69 12.44 -21.47
N GLY A 101 -6.03 12.62 -20.31
CA GLY A 101 -6.65 13.03 -19.05
C GLY A 101 -7.32 11.90 -18.27
N LEU A 102 -7.34 10.67 -18.79
CA LEU A 102 -7.88 9.53 -18.06
C LEU A 102 -6.91 9.06 -16.97
N GLU A 103 -7.46 8.92 -15.76
CA GLU A 103 -6.76 8.31 -14.64
C GLU A 103 -6.94 6.78 -14.62
N HIS A 104 -5.95 6.10 -14.07
CA HIS A 104 -5.94 4.66 -13.84
C HIS A 104 -5.36 4.38 -12.47
N VAL A 105 -5.76 3.26 -11.87
CA VAL A 105 -5.32 2.86 -10.54
C VAL A 105 -4.76 1.44 -10.61
N SER A 106 -3.62 1.22 -9.95
CA SER A 106 -3.06 -0.11 -9.73
C SER A 106 -2.57 -0.25 -8.30
N GLU A 107 -2.92 -1.37 -7.66
CA GLU A 107 -2.40 -1.78 -6.36
C GLU A 107 -0.91 -2.21 -6.44
N PHE A 108 -0.38 -2.39 -7.66
CA PHE A 108 1.02 -2.68 -7.91
C PHE A 108 1.69 -1.52 -8.68
N PRO A 109 2.88 -1.06 -8.28
CA PRO A 109 3.57 0.08 -8.89
C PRO A 109 4.30 -0.33 -10.19
N TYR A 110 3.54 -0.49 -11.28
CA TYR A 110 4.10 -0.63 -12.62
C TYR A 110 4.78 0.67 -13.09
N ARG A 111 5.72 0.55 -14.02
CA ARG A 111 6.33 1.71 -14.69
C ARG A 111 5.32 2.50 -15.55
N SER A 112 4.34 1.81 -16.13
CA SER A 112 3.25 2.40 -16.90
C SER A 112 2.08 1.40 -17.03
N VAL A 113 0.89 1.90 -17.34
CA VAL A 113 -0.30 1.08 -17.67
C VAL A 113 -0.87 1.51 -19.03
N TRP A 114 -1.63 0.62 -19.68
CA TRP A 114 -2.29 0.95 -20.95
C TRP A 114 -3.60 1.68 -20.70
N CYS A 115 -3.79 2.81 -21.37
CA CYS A 115 -5.04 3.55 -21.40
C CYS A 115 -5.92 3.05 -22.56
N SER A 116 -7.24 3.17 -22.42
CA SER A 116 -8.21 2.83 -23.46
C SER A 116 -8.11 3.67 -24.73
N CYS A 117 -7.37 4.79 -24.71
CA CYS A 117 -7.09 5.61 -25.89
C CYS A 117 -5.92 5.07 -26.73
N GLY A 118 -5.32 3.94 -26.33
CA GLY A 118 -4.18 3.31 -27.03
C GLY A 118 -2.81 3.87 -26.64
N LYS A 119 -2.73 4.82 -25.70
CA LYS A 119 -1.47 5.39 -25.18
C LYS A 119 -1.12 4.84 -23.79
N LYS A 120 0.12 5.06 -23.36
CA LYS A 120 0.59 4.73 -22.01
C LYS A 120 0.21 5.82 -21.00
N ALA A 121 -0.26 5.41 -19.83
CA ALA A 121 -0.40 6.24 -18.65
C ALA A 121 0.77 5.99 -17.70
N PHE A 122 1.29 7.05 -17.09
CA PHE A 122 2.46 7.01 -16.21
C PHE A 122 2.06 7.37 -14.78
N PRO A 123 2.78 6.87 -13.75
CA PRO A 123 2.50 7.20 -12.37
C PRO A 123 2.45 8.72 -12.18
N SER A 124 1.37 9.19 -11.57
CA SER A 124 1.33 10.55 -11.03
C SER A 124 2.38 10.64 -9.93
N SER A 125 3.24 11.66 -10.02
CA SER A 125 4.35 11.90 -9.09
C SER A 125 3.91 12.19 -7.64
N THR A 126 2.61 12.17 -7.36
CA THR A 126 2.01 12.54 -6.07
C THR A 126 2.20 11.50 -4.96
N THR A 127 2.88 10.38 -5.20
CA THR A 127 2.82 9.24 -4.26
C THR A 127 4.20 8.75 -3.82
N SER A 128 4.88 9.56 -3.03
CA SER A 128 5.99 9.14 -2.19
C SER A 128 5.97 9.98 -0.92
N LEU A 129 5.03 9.68 -0.01
CA LEU A 129 5.16 10.11 1.37
C LEU A 129 6.13 9.13 2.04
N HIS A 130 7.42 9.40 1.88
CA HIS A 130 8.40 8.94 2.85
C HIS A 130 8.18 9.80 4.11
N LEU A 131 7.55 9.21 5.12
CA LEU A 131 7.68 9.65 6.51
C LEU A 131 8.89 8.94 7.12
#